data_AF-A0A3C0L8K2-F1
#
_entry.id   AF-A0A3C0L8K2-F1
#
_cell.length_a   1.000
_cell.length_b   1.000
_cell.length_c   1.000
_cell.angle_alpha   90.00
_cell.angle_beta   90.00
_cell.angle_gamma   90.00
#
_symmetry.space_group_name_H-M   'P 1'
#
loop_
_entity.id
_entity.type
_entity.pdbx_description
1 polymer ?
#
loop_
_entity_poly.entity_id
_entity_poly.type
_entity_poly.pdbx_seq_one_letter_code
_entity_poly.pdbx_strand_id
1 'polypeptide(L)'
;MSELKELITRAKQRKVKAMEELFNQFKPLLKSRAKRYSRIGLEYDDVFQQGALLFILAVYDYKEQPPVTFAGYLKKVIDWRLWLYYQKYLKQKIEISSGLKISD
;
A
#
# COMPACT_ATOMS: atom_id res chain seq x y z
N MET A 1 -10.53 -12.56 -21.81
CA MET A 1 -9.90 -12.17 -20.53
C MET A 1 -10.48 -10.81 -20.13
N SER A 2 -10.80 -10.56 -18.87
CA SER A 2 -11.26 -9.21 -18.44
C SER A 2 -10.13 -8.20 -18.66
N GLU A 3 -10.43 -6.99 -19.15
CA GLU A 3 -9.45 -5.91 -19.39
C GLU A 3 -8.54 -5.66 -18.19
N LEU A 4 -9.10 -5.73 -16.97
CA LEU A 4 -8.35 -5.59 -15.73
C LEU A 4 -7.31 -6.71 -15.54
N LYS A 5 -7.61 -7.95 -15.94
CA LYS A 5 -6.67 -9.08 -15.82
C LYS A 5 -5.48 -8.91 -16.76
N GLU A 6 -5.71 -8.42 -17.97
CA GLU A 6 -4.62 -8.09 -18.90
C GLU A 6 -3.75 -6.95 -18.37
N LEU A 7 -4.40 -5.91 -17.83
CA LEU A 7 -3.70 -4.78 -17.23
C LEU A 7 -2.79 -5.21 -16.08
N ILE A 8 -3.31 -6.04 -15.15
CA ILE A 8 -2.53 -6.63 -14.06
C ILE A 8 -1.36 -7.47 -14.61
N THR A 9 -1.62 -8.30 -15.62
CA THR A 9 -0.58 -9.16 -16.21
C THR A 9 0.55 -8.33 -16.81
N ARG A 10 0.23 -7.28 -17.57
CA ARG A 10 1.22 -6.36 -18.14
C ARG A 10 1.96 -5.57 -17.06
N ALA A 11 1.28 -5.13 -16.00
CA ALA A 11 1.90 -4.46 -14.86
C ALA A 11 2.93 -5.37 -14.18
N LYS A 12 2.59 -6.66 -13.98
CA LYS A 12 3.52 -7.68 -13.44
C LYS A 12 4.72 -7.94 -14.35
N GLN A 13 4.56 -7.81 -15.67
CA GLN A 13 5.66 -7.87 -16.65
C GLN A 13 6.52 -6.59 -16.68
N ARG A 14 6.48 -5.76 -15.63
CA ARG A 14 7.27 -4.52 -15.50
C ARG A 14 7.02 -3.49 -16.62
N LYS A 15 5.85 -3.55 -17.28
CA LYS A 15 5.44 -2.51 -18.22
C LYS A 15 5.01 -1.28 -17.44
N VAL A 16 5.87 -0.26 -17.38
CA VAL A 16 5.68 0.97 -16.60
C VAL A 16 4.31 1.61 -16.86
N LYS A 17 3.93 1.79 -18.14
CA LYS A 17 2.62 2.35 -18.51
C LYS A 17 1.44 1.56 -17.95
N ALA A 18 1.53 0.22 -17.90
CA ALA A 18 0.46 -0.62 -17.36
C ALA A 18 0.36 -0.51 -15.83
N MET A 19 1.51 -0.42 -15.14
CA MET A 19 1.53 -0.18 -13.70
C MET A 19 0.96 1.21 -13.36
N GLU A 20 1.32 2.23 -14.14
CA GLU A 20 0.82 3.60 -13.98
C GLU A 20 -0.69 3.69 -14.19
N GLU A 21 -1.21 3.07 -15.25
CA GLU A 21 -2.64 3.01 -15.53
C GLU A 21 -3.39 2.29 -14.40
N LEU A 22 -2.90 1.14 -13.95
CA LEU A 22 -3.48 0.41 -12.83
C LEU A 22 -3.40 1.23 -11.53
N PHE A 23 -2.29 1.91 -11.27
CA PHE A 23 -2.12 2.79 -10.12
C PHE A 23 -3.15 3.92 -10.13
N ASN A 24 -3.37 4.56 -11.29
CA ASN A 24 -4.32 5.65 -11.41
C ASN A 24 -5.76 5.21 -11.09
N GLN A 25 -6.15 3.98 -11.43
CA GLN A 25 -7.45 3.42 -11.06
C GLN A 25 -7.61 3.26 -9.53
N PHE A 26 -6.53 2.93 -8.81
CA PHE A 26 -6.54 2.71 -7.36
C PHE A 26 -6.03 3.92 -6.55
N LYS A 27 -5.61 5.00 -7.19
CA LYS A 27 -5.15 6.23 -6.55
C LYS A 27 -6.15 6.80 -5.52
N PRO A 28 -7.49 6.79 -5.75
CA PRO A 28 -8.46 7.22 -4.75
C PRO A 28 -8.41 6.39 -3.45
N LEU A 29 -8.19 5.08 -3.56
CA LEU A 29 -8.01 4.19 -2.39
C LEU A 29 -6.81 4.66 -1.56
N LEU A 30 -5.66 4.86 -2.20
CA LEU A 30 -4.43 5.30 -1.53
C LEU A 30 -4.57 6.67 -0.87
N LYS A 31 -5.19 7.64 -1.57
CA LYS A 31 -5.50 8.96 -1.00
C LYS A 31 -6.38 8.86 0.24
N SER A 32 -7.38 7.99 0.23
CA SER A 32 -8.27 7.78 1.38
C SER A 32 -7.51 7.21 2.60
N ARG A 33 -6.54 6.32 2.36
CA ARG A 33 -5.72 5.72 3.42
C ARG A 33 -4.73 6.73 3.99
N ALA A 34 -4.04 7.46 3.13
CA ALA A 34 -3.16 8.56 3.55
C ALA A 34 -3.89 9.57 4.43
N LYS A 35 -5.12 9.98 4.05
CA LYS A 35 -5.95 10.88 4.85
C LYS A 35 -6.35 10.29 6.22
N ARG A 36 -6.56 8.98 6.32
CA ARG A 36 -6.86 8.31 7.59
C ARG A 36 -5.68 8.38 8.55
N TYR A 37 -4.47 8.06 8.07
CA TYR A 37 -3.28 8.10 8.91
C TYR A 37 -2.82 9.52 9.22
N SER A 38 -3.06 10.48 8.32
CA SER A 38 -2.72 11.88 8.61
C SER A 38 -3.54 12.46 9.76
N ARG A 39 -4.79 12.04 9.90
CA ARG A 39 -5.66 12.40 11.05
C ARG A 39 -5.15 11.88 12.39
N ILE A 40 -4.23 10.91 12.41
CA ILE A 40 -3.65 10.35 13.64
C ILE A 40 -2.15 10.70 13.77
N GLY A 41 -1.69 11.75 13.09
CA GLY A 41 -0.39 12.38 13.34
C GLY A 41 0.77 11.90 12.46
N LEU A 42 0.49 11.33 11.29
CA LEU A 42 1.50 11.07 10.26
C LEU A 42 1.42 12.13 9.15
N GLU A 43 2.54 12.36 8.46
CA GLU A 43 2.53 13.23 7.28
C GLU A 43 1.79 12.57 6.11
N TYR A 44 0.88 13.33 5.49
CA TYR A 44 0.01 12.80 4.43
C TYR A 44 0.81 12.28 3.24
N ASP A 45 1.78 13.08 2.78
CA ASP A 45 2.57 12.74 1.59
C ASP A 45 3.47 11.53 1.85
N ASP A 46 4.02 11.38 3.05
CA ASP A 46 4.81 10.20 3.44
C ASP A 46 3.95 8.93 3.42
N VAL A 47 2.74 8.98 4.00
CA VAL A 47 1.84 7.82 3.98
C VAL A 47 1.36 7.52 2.57
N PHE A 48 1.10 8.55 1.75
CA PHE A 48 0.69 8.37 0.36
C PHE A 48 1.79 7.70 -0.46
N GLN A 49 3.04 8.15 -0.32
CA GLN A 49 4.20 7.55 -0.98
C GLN A 49 4.43 6.11 -0.51
N GLN A 50 4.36 5.86 0.80
CA GLN A 50 4.46 4.50 1.35
C GLN A 50 3.33 3.61 0.82
N GLY A 51 2.10 4.11 0.79
CA GLY A 51 0.94 3.42 0.21
C GLY A 51 1.13 3.08 -1.27
N ALA A 52 1.72 3.98 -2.05
CA ALA A 52 2.05 3.76 -3.46
C ALA A 52 3.09 2.65 -3.64
N LEU A 53 4.15 2.64 -2.83
CA LEU A 53 5.15 1.57 -2.83
C LEU A 53 4.50 0.22 -2.48
N LEU A 54 3.69 0.19 -1.42
CA LEU A 54 2.98 -1.02 -0.98
C LEU A 54 2.02 -1.54 -2.05
N PHE A 55 1.35 -0.67 -2.79
CA PHE A 55 0.51 -1.02 -3.92
C PHE A 55 1.33 -1.72 -5.02
N ILE A 56 2.45 -1.14 -5.43
CA ILE A 56 3.33 -1.72 -6.47
C ILE A 56 3.78 -3.12 -6.06
N LEU A 57 4.23 -3.29 -4.82
CA LEU A 57 4.63 -4.58 -4.27
C LEU A 57 3.45 -5.57 -4.27
N ALA A 58 2.26 -5.14 -3.85
CA ALA A 58 1.07 -5.98 -3.85
C ALA A 58 0.65 -6.43 -5.26
N VAL A 59 0.83 -5.59 -6.29
CA VAL A 59 0.59 -5.98 -7.69
C VAL A 59 1.52 -7.11 -8.11
N TYR A 60 2.81 -7.03 -7.75
CA TYR A 60 3.78 -8.09 -8.04
C TYR A 60 3.46 -9.39 -7.29
N ASP A 61 3.08 -9.28 -6.02
CA ASP A 61 2.75 -10.41 -5.14
C ASP A 61 1.39 -11.06 -5.46
N TYR A 62 0.51 -10.36 -6.19
CA TYR A 62 -0.86 -10.81 -6.44
C TYR A 62 -0.90 -12.15 -7.17
N LYS A 63 -1.63 -13.09 -6.59
CA LYS A 63 -2.01 -14.36 -7.20
C LYS A 63 -3.53 -14.43 -7.21
N GLU A 64 -4.11 -14.75 -8.37
CA GLU A 64 -5.56 -14.89 -8.48
C GLU A 64 -6.02 -16.07 -7.62
N GLN A 65 -6.95 -15.80 -6.69
CA GLN A 65 -7.53 -16.79 -5.79
C GLN A 65 -9.03 -16.52 -5.64
N PRO A 66 -9.87 -17.18 -6.44
CA PRO A 66 -11.32 -17.08 -6.27
C PRO A 66 -11.74 -17.53 -4.85
N PRO A 67 -12.74 -16.91 -4.23
CA PRO A 67 -13.64 -15.89 -4.78
C PRO A 67 -13.13 -14.44 -4.62
N VAL A 68 -11.88 -14.22 -4.19
CA VAL A 68 -11.37 -12.89 -3.83
C VAL A 68 -11.01 -12.08 -5.09
N THR A 69 -11.66 -10.94 -5.26
CA THR A 69 -11.34 -10.01 -6.36
C THR A 69 -10.00 -9.31 -6.11
N PHE A 70 -9.36 -8.86 -7.19
CA PHE A 70 -8.11 -8.09 -7.10
C PHE A 70 -8.25 -6.84 -6.21
N ALA A 71 -9.36 -6.11 -6.34
CA ALA A 71 -9.63 -4.93 -5.50
C ALA A 71 -9.78 -5.31 -4.01
N GLY A 72 -10.45 -6.42 -3.71
CA GLY A 72 -10.59 -6.93 -2.35
C GLY A 72 -9.24 -7.32 -1.75
N TYR A 73 -8.39 -8.00 -2.53
CA TYR A 73 -7.02 -8.32 -2.17
C TYR A 73 -6.19 -7.06 -1.87
N LEU A 74 -6.17 -6.10 -2.79
CA LEU A 74 -5.40 -4.85 -2.64
C LEU A 74 -5.79 -4.09 -1.39
N LYS A 75 -7.09 -3.91 -1.16
CA LYS A 75 -7.60 -3.23 0.03
C LYS A 75 -7.07 -3.89 1.31
N LYS A 76 -7.20 -5.21 1.42
CA LYS A 76 -6.75 -5.96 2.61
C LYS A 76 -5.25 -5.87 2.83
N VAL A 77 -4.45 -6.03 1.77
CA VAL A 77 -2.99 -6.00 1.85
C VAL A 77 -2.47 -4.60 2.17
N ILE A 78 -3.01 -3.57 1.54
CA ILE A 78 -2.60 -2.17 1.79
C ILE A 78 -2.96 -1.77 3.23
N ASP A 79 -4.18 -2.06 3.68
CA ASP A 79 -4.62 -1.73 5.03
C ASP A 79 -3.74 -2.41 6.09
N TRP A 80 -3.38 -3.69 5.90
CA TRP A 80 -2.47 -4.41 6.78
C TRP A 80 -1.04 -3.86 6.76
N ARG A 81 -0.46 -3.67 5.57
CA ARG A 81 0.93 -3.22 5.45
C ARG A 81 1.11 -1.77 5.93
N LEU A 82 0.11 -0.91 5.75
CA LEU A 82 0.12 0.44 6.34
C LEU A 82 -0.02 0.42 7.86
N TRP A 83 -0.77 -0.53 8.43
CA TRP A 83 -0.80 -0.73 9.87
C TRP A 83 0.57 -1.13 10.43
N LEU A 84 1.26 -2.07 9.78
CA LEU A 84 2.63 -2.44 10.17
C LEU A 84 3.60 -1.26 10.08
N TYR A 85 3.50 -0.48 9.00
CA TYR A 85 4.27 0.75 8.84
C TYR A 85 4.01 1.74 9.99
N TYR A 86 2.75 1.96 10.35
CA TYR A 86 2.36 2.82 11.46
C TYR A 86 2.90 2.34 12.81
N GLN A 87 2.81 1.04 13.09
CA GLN A 87 3.37 0.45 14.31
C GLN A 87 4.89 0.69 14.40
N LYS A 88 5.61 0.47 13.29
CA LYS A 88 7.05 0.74 13.21
C LYS A 88 7.38 2.23 13.39
N TYR A 89 6.54 3.13 12.85
CA TYR A 89 6.70 4.58 13.03
C TYR A 89 6.54 4.98 14.50
N LEU A 90 5.51 4.47 15.19
CA LEU A 90 5.30 4.74 16.62
C LEU A 90 6.48 4.26 17.46
N LYS A 91 6.96 3.04 17.21
CA LYS A 91 8.13 2.49 17.91
C LYS A 91 9.33 3.42 17.78
N GLN A 92 9.70 3.80 16.56
CA GLN A 92 10.80 4.73 16.29
C GLN A 92 10.60 6.08 17.00
N LYS A 93 9.38 6.62 16.99
CA LYS A 93 9.08 7.89 17.66
C LYS A 93 9.29 7.80 19.18
N ILE A 94 8.86 6.69 19.79
CA ILE A 94 9.07 6.45 21.23
C ILE A 94 10.56 6.29 21.53
N GLU A 95 11.30 5.50 20.74
CA GLU A 95 12.74 5.30 20.92
C GLU A 95 13.52 6.62 20.82
N ILE A 96 13.21 7.46 19.84
CA ILE A 96 13.81 8.78 19.68
C ILE A 96 13.47 9.68 20.89
N SER A 97 12.21 9.68 21.32
CA SER A 97 11.77 10.55 22.43
C SER A 97 12.30 10.12 23.80
N SER A 98 12.48 8.82 24.03
CA SER A 98 12.90 8.25 25.32
C SER A 98 14.41 8.01 25.42
N GLY A 99 15.13 7.98 24.28
CA GLY A 99 16.53 7.59 24.23
C GLY A 99 16.79 6.10 24.48
N LEU A 100 15.74 5.28 24.61
CA LEU A 100 15.82 3.85 24.90
C LEU A 100 15.40 3.05 23.67
N LYS A 101 16.18 2.02 23.30
CA LYS A 101 15.75 1.05 22.28
C LYS A 101 14.73 0.09 22.90
N ILE A 102 13.56 -0.03 22.30
CA ILE A 102 12.54 -0.98 22.73
C ILE A 102 12.87 -2.31 22.06
N SER A 103 13.29 -3.32 22.83
CA SER A 103 13.55 -4.67 22.30
C SER A 103 12.27 -5.26 21.72
N ASP A 104 12.39 -5.97 20.59
CA ASP A 104 11.30 -6.68 19.89
C ASP A 104 10.73 -7.85 20.69
#